data_AF-A0A496Z3I8-F1
#
_entry.id   AF-A0A496Z3I8-F1
#
_cell.length_a   1.000
_cell.length_b   1.000
_cell.length_c   1.000
_cell.angle_alpha   90.00
_cell.angle_beta   90.00
_cell.angle_gamma   90.00
#
_symmetry.space_group_name_H-M   'P 1'
#
loop_
_entity.id
_entity.type
_entity.pdbx_description
1 polymer ?
#
loop_
_entity_poly.entity_id
_entity_poly.type
_entity_poly.pdbx_seq_one_letter_code
_entity_poly.pdbx_strand_id
1 'polypeptide(L)'
;MWRRSKHKKVADDLLDLIEQAGREWYEREEQTKSRWHASQHLLDKASRQDLPIHVVVPVSRRTPQLNHKEKTALKLLDLTKEQILAADNIQYIKSAYRRKAKRHHPDKGDTSNKFIQINDAHSELLNWAESPRFRSRRALPNSWCYDASRKRWVPPA
;
A
#
# COMPACT_ATOMS: atom_id res chain seq x y z
N MET A 1 30.76 7.42 -6.58
CA MET A 1 29.56 6.76 -6.00
C MET A 1 29.89 6.36 -4.58
N TRP A 2 29.20 6.94 -3.59
CA TRP A 2 29.44 6.61 -2.19
C TRP A 2 28.91 5.22 -1.87
N ARG A 3 29.81 4.33 -1.44
CA ARG A 3 29.47 2.97 -1.02
C ARG A 3 29.60 2.88 0.49
N ARG A 4 28.65 2.20 1.12
CA ARG A 4 28.70 1.92 2.55
C ARG A 4 29.90 1.03 2.86
N SER A 5 30.63 1.36 3.92
CA SER A 5 31.70 0.54 4.44
C SER A 5 31.11 -0.66 5.21
N LYS A 6 31.68 -1.86 5.03
CA LYS A 6 31.20 -3.06 5.76
C LYS A 6 31.50 -3.00 7.26
N HIS A 7 32.47 -2.19 7.67
CA HIS A 7 33.04 -2.20 9.03
C HIS A 7 32.83 -0.90 9.82
N LYS A 8 32.32 0.16 9.19
CA LYS A 8 32.01 1.44 9.87
C LYS A 8 30.56 1.47 10.35
N LYS A 9 30.30 2.28 11.39
CA LYS A 9 28.92 2.60 11.77
C LYS A 9 28.30 3.44 10.67
N VAL A 10 26.98 3.33 10.53
CA VAL A 10 26.21 4.13 9.55
C VAL A 10 26.41 5.63 9.78
N ALA A 11 26.51 6.06 11.04
CA ALA A 11 26.75 7.45 11.40
C ALA A 11 28.08 7.97 10.86
N ASP A 12 29.14 7.16 10.95
CA ASP A 12 30.48 7.56 10.48
C ASP A 12 30.51 7.66 8.95
N ASP A 13 29.95 6.67 8.25
CA ASP A 13 29.81 6.71 6.78
C ASP A 13 28.96 7.91 6.32
N LEU A 14 27.94 8.31 7.11
CA LEU A 14 27.12 9.49 6.82
C LEU A 14 27.91 10.78 7.02
N LEU A 15 28.72 10.88 8.07
CA LEU A 15 29.58 12.04 8.30
C LEU A 15 30.61 12.20 7.19
N ASP A 16 31.26 11.10 6.79
CA ASP A 16 32.21 11.09 5.66
C ASP A 16 31.55 11.57 4.36
N LEU A 17 30.31 11.11 4.11
CA LEU A 17 29.51 11.53 2.96
C LEU A 17 29.19 13.04 3.01
N ILE A 18 28.74 13.54 4.17
CA ILE A 18 28.42 14.97 4.36
C ILE A 18 29.66 15.83 4.13
N GLU A 19 30.80 15.44 4.71
CA GLU A 19 32.06 16.16 4.54
C GLU A 19 32.50 16.21 3.07
N GLN A 20 32.46 15.07 2.38
CA GLN A 20 32.90 15.01 0.99
C GLN A 20 31.96 15.79 0.07
N ALA A 21 30.64 15.66 0.26
CA ALA A 21 29.66 16.44 -0.47
C ALA A 21 29.83 17.94 -0.19
N GLY A 22 30.08 18.33 1.06
CA GLY A 22 30.33 19.72 1.44
C GLY A 22 31.54 20.31 0.73
N ARG A 23 32.68 19.61 0.73
CA ARG A 23 33.90 20.04 0.02
C ARG A 23 33.63 20.26 -1.47
N GLU A 24 32.98 19.30 -2.13
CA GLU A 24 32.64 19.41 -3.55
C GLU A 24 31.64 20.54 -3.83
N TRP A 25 30.68 20.79 -2.93
CA TRP A 25 29.73 21.88 -3.06
C TRP A 25 30.43 23.24 -3.02
N TYR A 26 31.27 23.46 -2.01
CA TYR A 26 31.98 24.74 -1.85
C TYR A 26 32.94 25.01 -3.01
N GLU A 27 33.67 23.99 -3.49
CA GLU A 27 34.51 24.12 -4.68
C GLU A 27 33.69 24.55 -5.90
N ARG A 28 32.51 23.94 -6.11
CA ARG A 28 31.66 24.27 -7.25
C ARG A 28 30.99 25.64 -7.12
N GLU A 29 30.65 26.05 -5.90
CA GLU A 29 30.10 27.37 -5.61
C GLU A 29 31.17 28.45 -5.86
N GLU A 30 32.41 28.22 -5.43
CA GLU A 30 33.50 29.17 -5.68
C GLU A 30 33.80 29.36 -7.17
N GLN A 31 33.73 28.28 -7.96
CA GLN A 31 33.96 28.29 -9.41
C GLN A 31 32.83 28.97 -10.20
N THR A 32 31.57 28.68 -9.84
CA THR A 32 30.40 29.16 -10.59
C THR A 32 29.77 30.43 -10.02
N LYS A 33 30.15 30.80 -8.79
CA LYS A 33 29.49 31.82 -7.94
C LYS A 33 27.99 31.60 -7.76
N SER A 34 27.52 30.36 -7.94
CA SER A 34 26.11 30.00 -7.89
C SER A 34 25.86 28.78 -7.03
N ARG A 35 25.16 29.01 -5.91
CA ARG A 35 24.69 27.98 -5.00
C ARG A 35 23.77 26.97 -5.68
N TRP A 36 22.93 27.43 -6.60
CA TRP A 36 22.01 26.55 -7.34
C TRP A 36 22.80 25.57 -8.21
N HIS A 37 23.79 26.06 -8.97
CA HIS A 37 24.63 25.20 -9.81
C HIS A 37 25.45 24.20 -8.99
N ALA A 38 25.99 24.61 -7.85
CA ALA A 38 26.71 23.71 -6.94
C ALA A 38 25.81 22.58 -6.41
N SER A 39 24.58 22.92 -5.97
CA SER A 39 23.60 21.94 -5.50
C SER A 39 23.13 21.00 -6.61
N GLN A 40 22.80 21.54 -7.79
CA GLN A 40 22.36 20.74 -8.93
C GLN A 40 23.46 19.78 -9.39
N HIS A 41 24.72 20.24 -9.45
CA HIS A 41 25.86 19.40 -9.78
C HIS A 41 26.02 18.20 -8.83
N LEU A 42 25.88 18.42 -7.52
CA LEU A 42 25.90 17.31 -6.56
C LEU A 42 24.74 16.34 -6.77
N LEU A 43 23.53 16.84 -7.00
CA LEU A 43 22.35 16.01 -7.25
C LEU A 43 22.53 15.17 -8.53
N ASP A 44 23.00 15.77 -9.61
CA ASP A 44 23.23 15.09 -10.89
C ASP A 44 24.30 14.00 -10.75
N LYS A 45 25.39 14.29 -10.04
CA LYS A 45 26.47 13.33 -9.76
C LYS A 45 26.04 12.19 -8.82
N ALA A 46 25.14 12.48 -7.89
CA ALA A 46 24.59 11.50 -6.95
C ALA A 46 23.37 10.74 -7.51
N SER A 47 22.82 11.20 -8.63
CA SER A 47 21.64 10.61 -9.27
C SER A 47 21.91 9.17 -9.68
N ARG A 48 21.01 8.28 -9.30
CA ARG A 48 21.06 6.86 -9.60
C ARG A 48 19.94 6.51 -10.57
N GLN A 49 20.29 6.32 -11.83
CA GLN A 49 19.36 5.80 -12.85
C GLN A 49 19.17 4.28 -12.76
N ASP A 50 20.03 3.59 -12.00
CA ASP A 50 20.02 2.14 -11.83
C ASP A 50 19.00 1.66 -10.76
N LEU A 51 18.40 2.58 -10.00
CA LEU A 51 17.41 2.25 -8.98
C LEU A 51 16.01 2.24 -9.59
N PRO A 52 15.33 1.08 -9.64
CA PRO A 52 13.98 1.04 -10.14
C PRO A 52 13.04 1.74 -9.14
N ILE A 53 12.08 2.51 -9.67
CA ILE A 53 11.17 3.39 -8.93
C ILE A 53 10.50 2.69 -7.74
N HIS A 54 10.17 1.41 -7.87
CA HIS A 54 9.50 0.63 -6.83
C HIS A 54 10.33 0.40 -5.55
N VAL A 55 11.66 0.63 -5.58
CA VAL A 55 12.53 0.54 -4.39
C VAL A 55 12.43 1.80 -3.53
N VAL A 56 12.15 2.95 -4.14
CA VAL A 56 12.14 4.26 -3.49
C VAL A 56 10.72 4.76 -3.25
N VAL A 57 9.76 4.30 -4.05
CA VAL A 57 8.34 4.65 -3.89
C VAL A 57 7.66 3.61 -3.01
N PRO A 58 7.06 4.02 -1.87
CA PRO A 58 6.40 3.09 -0.99
C PRO A 58 5.15 2.49 -1.64
N VAL A 59 5.03 1.18 -1.54
CA VAL A 59 3.91 0.42 -2.11
C VAL A 59 2.67 0.70 -1.28
N SER A 60 1.61 1.14 -1.94
CA SER A 60 0.33 1.41 -1.29
C SER A 60 -0.57 0.17 -1.39
N ARG A 61 -0.62 -0.64 -0.32
CA ARG A 61 -1.57 -1.76 -0.23
C ARG A 61 -2.90 -1.26 0.33
N ARG A 62 -3.97 -1.43 -0.44
CA ARG A 62 -5.34 -1.16 -0.01
C ARG A 62 -5.92 -2.43 0.58
N THR A 63 -6.48 -2.33 1.78
CA THR A 63 -7.21 -3.43 2.42
C THR A 63 -8.63 -2.96 2.74
N PRO A 64 -9.67 -3.76 2.44
CA PRO A 64 -11.04 -3.35 2.71
C PRO A 64 -11.26 -3.32 4.22
N GLN A 65 -11.81 -2.22 4.71
CA GLN A 65 -12.27 -2.12 6.09
C GLN A 65 -13.71 -2.58 6.14
N LEU A 66 -13.90 -3.70 6.84
CA LEU A 66 -15.18 -4.35 6.98
C LEU A 66 -15.61 -4.36 8.45
N ASN A 67 -16.87 -3.98 8.70
CA ASN A 67 -17.53 -4.14 9.98
C ASN A 67 -17.89 -5.64 10.22
N HIS A 68 -18.50 -5.95 11.37
CA HIS A 68 -18.86 -7.33 11.70
C HIS A 68 -19.86 -7.93 10.69
N LYS A 69 -20.89 -7.17 10.30
CA LYS A 69 -21.93 -7.62 9.35
C LYS A 69 -21.34 -7.94 7.97
N GLU A 70 -20.51 -7.05 7.44
CA GLU A 70 -19.84 -7.20 6.14
C GLU A 70 -18.88 -8.40 6.13
N LYS A 71 -18.16 -8.66 7.24
CA LYS A 71 -17.33 -9.87 7.39
C LYS A 71 -18.17 -11.14 7.37
N THR A 72 -19.31 -11.14 8.05
CA THR A 72 -20.24 -12.27 8.04
C THR A 72 -20.85 -12.47 6.66
N ALA A 73 -21.20 -11.37 5.98
CA ALA A 73 -21.73 -11.39 4.62
C ALA A 73 -20.75 -11.99 3.62
N LEU A 74 -19.46 -11.62 3.70
CA LEU A 74 -18.40 -12.26 2.91
C LEU A 74 -18.34 -13.77 3.12
N LYS A 75 -18.40 -14.23 4.38
CA LYS A 75 -18.39 -15.66 4.71
C LYS A 75 -19.64 -16.36 4.19
N LEU A 76 -20.82 -15.76 4.31
CA LEU A 76 -22.08 -16.35 3.84
C LEU A 76 -22.08 -16.52 2.31
N LEU A 77 -21.53 -15.54 1.59
CA LEU A 77 -21.45 -15.55 0.13
C LEU A 77 -20.22 -16.28 -0.44
N ASP A 78 -19.33 -16.81 0.41
CA ASP A 78 -18.03 -17.40 0.03
C ASP A 78 -17.20 -16.48 -0.87
N LEU A 79 -17.08 -15.21 -0.48
CA LEU A 79 -16.30 -14.20 -1.19
C LEU A 79 -15.00 -13.87 -0.46
N THR A 80 -13.97 -13.61 -1.24
CA THR A 80 -12.65 -13.16 -0.76
C THR A 80 -12.58 -11.63 -0.72
N LYS A 81 -11.60 -11.10 0.01
CA LYS A 81 -11.37 -9.65 0.07
C LYS A 81 -10.90 -9.11 -1.28
N GLU A 82 -10.15 -9.91 -2.02
CA GLU A 82 -9.60 -9.59 -3.32
C GLU A 82 -10.73 -9.44 -4.35
N GLN A 83 -11.76 -10.29 -4.29
CA GLN A 83 -12.93 -10.22 -5.17
C GLN A 83 -13.77 -8.96 -4.94
N ILE A 84 -13.93 -8.51 -3.70
CA ILE A 84 -14.65 -7.25 -3.42
C ILE A 84 -13.80 -6.00 -3.73
N LEU A 85 -12.48 -6.15 -3.83
CA LEU A 85 -11.55 -5.11 -4.24
C LEU A 85 -11.35 -5.01 -5.76
N ALA A 86 -11.78 -6.03 -6.52
CA ALA A 86 -11.66 -6.05 -7.98
C ALA A 86 -12.50 -4.93 -8.63
N ALA A 87 -12.11 -4.51 -9.83
CA ALA A 87 -12.88 -3.55 -10.62
C ALA A 87 -14.33 -4.04 -10.86
N ASP A 88 -14.50 -5.36 -11.03
CA ASP A 88 -15.80 -6.00 -11.28
C ASP A 88 -16.46 -6.54 -10.00
N ASN A 89 -16.21 -5.92 -8.85
CA ASN A 89 -16.70 -6.37 -7.53
C ASN A 89 -18.21 -6.68 -7.50
N ILE A 90 -19.05 -5.85 -8.13
CA ILE A 90 -20.50 -6.04 -8.20
C ILE A 90 -20.86 -7.37 -8.89
N GLN A 91 -20.11 -7.78 -9.92
CA GLN A 91 -20.36 -9.05 -10.61
C GLN A 91 -19.99 -10.25 -9.74
N TYR A 92 -18.90 -10.16 -8.99
CA TYR A 92 -18.56 -11.19 -8.00
C TYR A 92 -19.64 -11.32 -6.92
N ILE A 93 -20.15 -10.20 -6.41
CA ILE A 93 -21.21 -10.19 -5.40
C ILE A 93 -22.50 -10.82 -5.95
N LYS A 94 -22.96 -10.38 -7.13
CA LYS A 94 -24.18 -10.90 -7.77
C LYS A 94 -24.08 -12.38 -8.13
N SER A 95 -22.93 -12.82 -8.67
CA SER A 95 -22.72 -14.23 -9.03
C SER A 95 -22.68 -15.14 -7.81
N ALA A 96 -22.02 -14.71 -6.73
CA ALA A 96 -22.00 -15.42 -5.46
C ALA A 96 -23.40 -15.55 -4.85
N TYR A 97 -24.18 -14.46 -4.85
CA TYR A 97 -25.58 -14.49 -4.43
C TYR A 97 -26.41 -15.47 -5.25
N ARG A 98 -26.39 -15.39 -6.59
CA ARG A 98 -27.16 -16.31 -7.45
C ARG A 98 -26.83 -17.78 -7.15
N ARG A 99 -25.55 -18.10 -6.95
CA ARG A 99 -25.09 -19.45 -6.61
C ARG A 99 -25.64 -19.92 -5.26
N LYS A 100 -25.62 -19.06 -4.24
CA LYS A 100 -26.10 -19.36 -2.88
C LYS A 100 -27.64 -19.43 -2.83
N ALA A 101 -28.31 -18.47 -3.45
CA ALA A 101 -29.76 -18.43 -3.59
C ALA A 101 -30.30 -19.68 -4.31
N LYS A 102 -29.67 -20.12 -5.41
CA LYS A 102 -30.06 -21.34 -6.12
C LYS A 102 -29.93 -22.62 -5.27
N ARG A 103 -29.02 -22.63 -4.29
CA ARG A 103 -28.77 -23.77 -3.39
C ARG A 103 -29.73 -23.78 -2.22
N HIS A 104 -30.01 -22.61 -1.65
CA HIS A 104 -30.80 -22.42 -0.43
C HIS A 104 -32.21 -21.90 -0.69
N HIS A 105 -32.72 -22.09 -1.91
CA HIS A 105 -34.05 -21.59 -2.27
C HIS A 105 -35.13 -22.38 -1.52
N PRO A 106 -36.15 -21.72 -0.95
CA PRO A 106 -37.22 -22.41 -0.22
C PRO A 106 -37.93 -23.48 -1.08
N ASP A 107 -38.16 -23.19 -2.37
CA ASP A 107 -38.78 -24.13 -3.32
C ASP A 107 -37.98 -25.44 -3.53
N LYS A 108 -36.72 -25.49 -3.11
CA LYS A 108 -35.89 -26.71 -3.15
C LYS A 108 -35.86 -27.46 -1.82
N GLY A 109 -36.74 -27.12 -0.89
CA GLY A 109 -36.86 -27.76 0.41
C GLY A 109 -35.93 -27.21 1.49
N ASP A 110 -35.33 -26.03 1.30
CA ASP A 110 -34.60 -25.37 2.38
C ASP A 110 -35.58 -24.63 3.31
N THR A 111 -35.89 -25.25 4.45
CA THR A 111 -36.73 -24.67 5.52
C THR A 111 -35.95 -23.74 6.45
N SER A 112 -34.66 -23.52 6.18
CA SER A 112 -33.81 -22.69 7.02
C SER A 112 -33.93 -21.20 6.67
N ASN A 113 -33.79 -20.33 7.68
CA ASN A 113 -33.63 -18.88 7.50
C ASN A 113 -32.36 -18.46 6.73
N LYS A 114 -31.63 -19.42 6.14
CA LYS A 114 -30.43 -19.22 5.34
C LYS A 114 -30.68 -18.35 4.12
N PHE A 115 -31.81 -18.52 3.42
CA PHE A 115 -32.13 -17.70 2.26
C PHE A 115 -32.22 -16.22 2.63
N ILE A 116 -32.88 -15.91 3.74
CA ILE A 116 -33.01 -14.55 4.29
C ILE A 116 -31.61 -14.00 4.62
N GLN A 117 -30.78 -14.76 5.34
CA GLN A 117 -29.41 -14.35 5.66
C GLN A 117 -28.54 -14.11 4.42
N ILE A 118 -28.70 -14.92 3.37
CA ILE A 118 -27.99 -14.75 2.08
C ILE A 118 -28.44 -13.47 1.38
N ASN A 119 -29.74 -13.16 1.42
CA ASN A 119 -30.28 -11.94 0.85
C ASN A 119 -29.79 -10.69 1.59
N ASP A 120 -29.82 -10.73 2.92
CA ASP A 120 -29.29 -9.64 3.75
C ASP A 120 -27.78 -9.44 3.52
N ALA A 121 -27.02 -10.54 3.44
CA ALA A 121 -25.59 -10.50 3.12
C ALA A 121 -25.31 -9.87 1.75
N HIS A 122 -26.13 -10.16 0.75
CA HIS A 122 -26.01 -9.58 -0.58
C HIS A 122 -26.26 -8.06 -0.57
N SER A 123 -27.32 -7.61 0.08
CA SER A 123 -27.61 -6.18 0.25
C SER A 123 -26.49 -5.45 0.98
N GLU A 124 -25.95 -6.05 2.06
CA GLU A 124 -24.90 -5.43 2.86
C GLU A 124 -23.59 -5.26 2.09
N LEU A 125 -23.21 -6.24 1.25
CA LEU A 125 -22.02 -6.12 0.40
C LEU A 125 -22.23 -5.19 -0.79
N LEU A 126 -23.45 -5.07 -1.33
CA LEU A 126 -23.76 -4.07 -2.37
C LEU A 126 -23.66 -2.65 -1.80
N ASN A 127 -24.23 -2.40 -0.64
CA ASN A 127 -24.12 -1.11 0.06
C ASN A 127 -22.65 -0.75 0.32
N TRP A 128 -21.84 -1.74 0.74
CA TRP A 128 -20.40 -1.53 0.89
C TRP A 128 -19.71 -1.25 -0.45
N ALA A 129 -20.10 -1.93 -1.54
CA ALA A 129 -19.50 -1.72 -2.86
C ALA A 129 -19.80 -0.32 -3.44
N GLU A 130 -20.95 0.26 -3.10
CA GLU A 130 -21.31 1.65 -3.46
C GLU A 130 -20.48 2.68 -2.70
N SER A 131 -20.20 2.42 -1.42
CA SER A 131 -19.39 3.30 -0.55
C SER A 131 -18.26 2.54 0.14
N PRO A 132 -17.23 2.12 -0.61
CA PRO A 132 -16.23 1.20 -0.08
C PRO A 132 -15.24 1.91 0.82
N ARG A 133 -14.96 1.28 1.97
CA ARG A 133 -14.06 1.81 2.98
C ARG A 133 -12.74 1.05 2.95
N PHE A 134 -11.63 1.79 2.94
CA PHE A 134 -10.30 1.20 2.82
C PHE A 134 -9.35 1.69 3.91
N ARG A 135 -8.46 0.78 4.33
CA ARG A 135 -7.25 1.12 5.05
C ARG A 135 -6.09 0.99 4.08
N SER A 136 -5.41 2.10 3.83
CA SER A 136 -4.15 2.11 3.12
C SER A 136 -3.00 1.92 4.12
N ARG A 137 -2.06 1.04 3.77
CA ARG A 137 -0.71 1.06 4.32
C ARG A 137 0.24 1.44 3.19
N ARG A 138 1.08 2.43 3.47
CA ARG A 138 2.17 2.88 2.61
C ARG A 138 3.45 2.53 3.35
N ALA A 139 4.24 1.62 2.79
CA ALA A 139 5.52 1.22 3.33
C ALA A 139 6.50 0.95 2.19
N LEU A 140 7.78 1.21 2.45
CA LEU A 140 8.85 0.89 1.49
C LEU A 140 9.07 -0.63 1.47
N PRO A 141 9.26 -1.25 0.28
CA PRO A 141 9.71 -2.63 0.21
C PRO A 141 11.04 -2.80 0.92
N ASN A 142 11.15 -3.81 1.79
CA ASN A 142 12.36 -4.17 2.51
C ASN A 142 12.97 -3.08 3.42
N SER A 143 12.25 -1.98 3.71
CA SER A 143 12.78 -0.88 4.52
C SER A 143 11.76 -0.33 5.51
N TRP A 144 12.23 -0.02 6.73
CA TRP A 144 11.43 0.72 7.71
C TRP A 144 11.24 2.16 7.24
N CYS A 145 10.03 2.70 7.41
CA CYS A 145 9.75 4.10 7.09
C CYS A 145 9.09 4.80 8.28
N TYR A 146 9.50 6.03 8.56
CA TYR A 146 8.89 6.83 9.61
C TYR A 146 7.59 7.48 9.10
N ASP A 147 6.46 7.17 9.74
CA ASP A 147 5.16 7.79 9.46
C ASP A 147 4.97 9.00 10.40
N ALA A 148 5.30 10.19 9.90
CA ALA A 148 5.23 11.44 10.66
C ALA A 148 3.81 11.75 11.16
N SER A 149 2.77 11.37 10.42
CA SER A 149 1.36 11.59 10.81
C SER A 149 0.98 10.80 12.06
N ARG A 150 1.58 9.61 12.23
CA ARG A 150 1.34 8.71 13.36
C ARG A 150 2.48 8.68 14.38
N LYS A 151 3.51 9.51 14.17
CA LYS A 151 4.72 9.61 15.00
C LYS A 151 5.36 8.25 15.32
N ARG A 152 5.40 7.33 14.35
CA ARG A 152 5.89 5.96 14.58
C ARG A 152 6.63 5.38 13.37
N TRP A 153 7.53 4.45 13.63
CA TRP A 153 8.16 3.62 12.61
C TRP A 153 7.17 2.58 12.08
N VAL A 154 7.06 2.48 10.75
CA VAL A 154 6.23 1.50 10.04
C VAL A 154 7.14 0.40 9.50
N PRO A 155 6.82 -0.87 9.75
CA PRO A 155 7.62 -1.98 9.26
C PRO A 155 7.57 -2.08 7.72
N PRO A 156 8.56 -2.76 7.11
CA PRO A 156 8.57 -3.05 5.68
C PRO A 156 7.28 -3.73 5.17
N ALA A 157 6.94 -3.49 3.89
CA ALA A 157 5.76 -4.03 3.20
C ALA A 157 5.88 -5.53 2.81
#